data_AF-A0A2G2W6G5-F1
#
_entry.id   AF-A0A2G2W6G5-F1
#
_cell.length_a   1.000
_cell.length_b   1.000
_cell.length_c   1.000
_cell.angle_alpha   90.00
_cell.angle_beta   90.00
_cell.angle_gamma   90.00
#
_symmetry.space_group_name_H-M   'P 1'
#
loop_
_entity.id
_entity.type
_entity.pdbx_description
1 polymer ?
#
loop_
_entity_poly.entity_id
_entity_poly.type
_entity_poly.pdbx_seq_one_letter_code
_entity_poly.pdbx_strand_id
1 'polypeptide(L)'
;MKMVKNTKNTTFELGVLSIGGSPYIHTRKSFSWLSLNPNGQIHLSLISDQYSGVKTLVRRLLCSARPVVIQTPVNPTASDQDLQQAQLWQLAQRTTALPFGRGAFILATTCTLLTEALTVPKLILAGRLPSQQNATVNLDPNVRNVQELKSWPEFHNAVAAGLRLAPPQGKMSRTWILYNKPEEPTVVHAGLLLSLGLHGQLRVLTITDIYQYYSQEHESTTVGLMLGLAASYRGTMQPAISKVRNIFFSIAYSVLFFSPPSVNINC
;
A
#
# COMPACT_ATOMS: atom_id res chain seq x y z
N MET A 1 -26.23 -0.41 -47.84
CA MET A 1 -25.12 -1.29 -47.43
C MET A 1 -24.48 -0.69 -46.18
N LYS A 2 -24.47 -1.43 -45.07
CA LYS A 2 -24.05 -0.98 -43.73
C LYS A 2 -22.55 -0.69 -43.65
N MET A 3 -22.16 0.35 -42.92
CA MET A 3 -20.86 0.45 -42.26
C MET A 3 -21.11 0.58 -40.76
N VAL A 4 -20.93 -0.54 -40.07
CA VAL A 4 -21.08 -0.71 -38.62
C VAL A 4 -19.85 -0.11 -37.94
N LYS A 5 -20.03 0.80 -36.98
CA LYS A 5 -18.95 1.21 -36.07
C LYS A 5 -18.61 0.02 -35.17
N ASN A 6 -17.49 -0.64 -35.45
CA ASN A 6 -16.91 -1.67 -34.60
C ASN A 6 -16.00 -0.98 -33.57
N THR A 7 -16.54 -0.61 -32.42
CA THR A 7 -15.78 -0.10 -31.28
C THR A 7 -15.43 -1.26 -30.35
N LYS A 8 -14.39 -2.02 -30.69
CA LYS A 8 -13.70 -2.92 -29.76
C LYS A 8 -12.21 -2.58 -29.75
N ASN A 9 -11.68 -2.45 -28.53
CA ASN A 9 -10.26 -2.36 -28.16
C ASN A 9 -9.54 -1.02 -28.38
N THR A 10 -9.72 -0.11 -27.43
CA THR A 10 -8.70 0.90 -27.09
C THR A 10 -7.57 0.23 -26.31
N THR A 11 -6.51 -0.20 -27.00
CA THR A 11 -5.22 -0.53 -26.40
C THR A 11 -4.50 0.77 -26.01
N PHE A 12 -4.21 0.95 -24.72
CA PHE A 12 -3.33 2.02 -24.26
C PHE A 12 -1.89 1.48 -24.20
N GLU A 13 -1.03 1.96 -25.09
CA GLU A 13 0.42 1.74 -24.98
C GLU A 13 1.03 2.76 -24.01
N LEU A 14 1.69 2.28 -22.95
CA LEU A 14 2.59 3.09 -22.14
C LEU A 14 3.89 3.28 -22.93
N GLY A 15 3.94 4.34 -23.74
CA GLY A 15 5.14 4.74 -24.47
C GLY A 15 6.24 5.18 -23.50
N VAL A 16 7.31 4.39 -23.40
CA VAL A 16 8.58 4.83 -22.81
C VAL A 16 9.32 5.60 -23.90
N LEU A 17 9.49 6.92 -23.71
CA LEU A 17 10.35 7.75 -24.57
C LEU A 17 11.76 7.18 -24.59
N SER A 18 12.24 6.73 -25.75
CA SER A 18 13.65 6.40 -25.98
C SER A 18 14.21 7.38 -27.02
N ILE A 19 15.14 8.21 -26.54
CA ILE A 19 15.99 9.09 -27.34
C ILE A 19 17.09 8.23 -27.99
N GLY A 20 17.09 8.20 -29.33
CA GLY A 20 18.27 8.12 -30.20
C GLY A 20 19.07 6.80 -30.30
N GLY A 21 18.81 6.06 -31.39
CA GLY A 21 19.87 5.61 -32.33
C GLY A 21 20.67 4.33 -32.02
N SER A 22 20.23 3.17 -32.55
CA SER A 22 21.13 2.14 -33.12
C SER A 22 20.33 1.07 -33.90
N PRO A 23 20.79 0.59 -35.08
CA PRO A 23 20.02 -0.26 -35.98
C PRO A 23 20.25 -1.74 -35.69
N TYR A 24 19.68 -2.27 -34.60
CA TYR A 24 19.55 -3.71 -34.42
C TYR A 24 18.09 -4.02 -34.04
N ILE A 25 17.28 -4.26 -35.06
CA ILE A 25 15.86 -4.59 -34.94
C ILE A 25 15.76 -6.04 -34.43
N HIS A 26 15.71 -6.20 -33.11
CA HIS A 26 15.01 -7.33 -32.52
C HIS A 26 13.53 -6.94 -32.39
N THR A 27 12.66 -7.66 -33.10
CA THR A 27 11.21 -7.55 -33.00
C THR A 27 10.77 -7.76 -31.55
N ARG A 28 10.61 -6.68 -30.79
CA ARG A 28 9.98 -6.73 -29.46
C ARG A 28 8.53 -7.10 -29.68
N LYS A 29 8.15 -8.32 -29.26
CA LYS A 29 6.75 -8.66 -29.02
C LYS A 29 6.21 -7.62 -28.02
N SER A 30 5.24 -6.81 -28.45
CA SER A 30 4.51 -5.91 -27.55
C SER A 30 3.79 -6.78 -26.52
N PHE A 31 4.24 -6.74 -25.27
CA PHE A 31 3.62 -7.48 -24.18
C PHE A 31 2.47 -6.65 -23.60
N SER A 32 1.27 -6.89 -24.08
CA SER A 32 0.04 -6.40 -23.46
C SER A 32 -0.27 -7.27 -22.23
N TRP A 33 0.11 -6.80 -21.04
CA TRP A 33 -0.11 -7.51 -19.76
C TRP A 33 -1.49 -7.27 -19.14
N LEU A 34 -2.29 -6.37 -19.71
CA LEU A 34 -3.54 -5.89 -19.14
C LEU A 34 -4.63 -5.88 -20.21
N SER A 35 -5.49 -6.90 -20.20
CA SER A 35 -6.73 -6.90 -20.98
C SER A 35 -7.84 -6.27 -20.13
N LEU A 36 -8.37 -5.15 -20.62
CA LEU A 36 -9.55 -4.50 -20.04
C LEU A 36 -10.80 -5.17 -20.60
N ASN A 37 -11.75 -5.52 -19.73
CA ASN A 37 -13.07 -5.92 -20.21
C ASN A 37 -13.81 -4.71 -20.84
N PRO A 38 -14.97 -4.91 -21.50
CA PRO A 38 -15.75 -3.81 -22.10
C PRO A 38 -16.15 -2.69 -21.13
N ASN A 39 -16.08 -2.95 -19.82
CA ASN A 39 -16.38 -2.01 -18.74
C ASN A 39 -15.12 -1.36 -18.15
N GLY A 40 -13.94 -1.55 -18.75
CA GLY A 40 -12.68 -0.97 -18.28
C GLY A 40 -12.06 -1.66 -17.07
N GLN A 41 -12.42 -2.91 -16.76
CA GLN A 41 -11.89 -3.64 -15.60
C GLN A 41 -10.67 -4.48 -15.99
N ILE A 42 -9.63 -4.44 -15.15
CA ILE A 42 -8.47 -5.34 -15.24
C ILE A 42 -8.88 -6.69 -14.66
N HIS A 43 -9.18 -7.65 -15.53
CA HIS A 43 -9.43 -9.02 -15.07
C HIS A 43 -8.15 -9.83 -15.17
N LEU A 44 -7.51 -10.12 -14.04
CA LEU A 44 -6.33 -11.00 -13.95
C LEU A 44 -6.60 -12.46 -14.37
N SER A 45 -7.82 -12.76 -14.81
CA SER A 45 -8.30 -14.04 -15.35
C SER A 45 -8.12 -14.15 -16.87
N LEU A 46 -7.80 -13.03 -17.52
CA LEU A 46 -7.54 -12.98 -18.96
C LEU A 46 -6.05 -13.06 -19.29
N ILE A 47 -5.19 -13.17 -18.28
CA ILE A 47 -3.82 -13.64 -18.50
C ILE A 47 -3.97 -15.11 -18.88
N SER A 48 -3.66 -15.43 -20.15
CA SER A 48 -3.63 -16.80 -20.72
C SER A 48 -3.27 -17.85 -19.66
N ASP A 49 -3.99 -18.98 -19.64
CA ASP A 49 -3.78 -20.12 -18.72
C ASP A 49 -2.31 -20.55 -18.63
N GLN A 50 -1.53 -20.28 -19.68
CA GLN A 50 -0.08 -20.43 -19.78
C GLN A 50 0.71 -19.75 -18.66
N TYR A 51 0.19 -18.71 -18.00
CA TYR A 51 0.89 -17.93 -16.96
C TYR A 51 0.23 -18.00 -15.57
N SER A 52 -0.76 -18.88 -15.39
CA SER A 52 -1.40 -19.14 -14.09
C SER A 52 -0.39 -19.50 -12.97
N GLY A 53 0.68 -20.21 -13.33
CA GLY A 53 1.78 -20.54 -12.43
C GLY A 53 2.56 -19.31 -11.96
N VAL A 54 2.86 -18.37 -12.87
CA VAL A 54 3.58 -17.13 -12.55
C VAL A 54 2.77 -16.26 -11.59
N LYS A 55 1.46 -16.12 -11.85
CA LYS A 55 0.53 -15.39 -10.98
C LYS A 55 0.50 -15.98 -9.57
N THR A 56 0.45 -17.31 -9.46
CA THR A 56 0.45 -18.01 -8.16
C THR A 56 1.78 -17.83 -7.42
N LEU A 57 2.90 -17.90 -8.14
CA LEU A 57 4.23 -17.69 -7.59
C LEU A 57 4.38 -16.27 -7.05
N VAL A 58 4.04 -15.25 -7.84
CA VAL A 58 4.12 -13.83 -7.42
C VAL A 58 3.24 -13.58 -6.20
N ARG A 59 2.02 -14.14 -6.17
CA ARG A 59 1.14 -14.05 -4.99
C ARG A 59 1.76 -14.67 -3.75
N ARG A 60 2.50 -15.78 -3.88
CA ARG A 60 3.22 -16.42 -2.76
C ARG A 60 4.39 -15.56 -2.31
N LEU A 61 5.17 -15.01 -3.24
CA LEU A 61 6.33 -14.16 -2.94
C LEU A 61 5.94 -12.85 -2.24
N LEU A 62 4.81 -12.25 -2.62
CA LEU A 62 4.29 -11.00 -2.06
C LEU A 62 3.36 -11.22 -0.85
N CYS A 63 3.27 -12.44 -0.33
CA CYS A 63 2.43 -12.75 0.82
C CYS A 63 3.09 -12.27 2.12
N SER A 64 2.47 -11.29 2.77
CA SER A 64 2.92 -10.75 4.06
C SER A 64 2.04 -11.15 5.25
N ALA A 65 1.03 -11.98 5.03
CA ALA A 65 0.02 -12.36 6.02
C ALA A 65 0.28 -13.73 6.69
N ARG A 66 1.48 -14.29 6.53
CA ARG A 66 1.87 -15.59 7.09
C ARG A 66 3.29 -15.52 7.65
N PRO A 67 3.60 -16.22 8.75
CA PRO A 67 4.96 -16.29 9.27
C PRO A 67 5.95 -16.87 8.24
N VAL A 68 7.16 -16.30 8.21
CA VAL A 68 8.24 -16.73 7.31
C VAL A 68 8.97 -17.93 7.90
N VAL A 69 9.36 -18.90 7.08
CA VAL A 69 10.15 -20.05 7.54
C VAL A 69 11.53 -19.58 7.96
N ILE A 70 11.94 -19.92 9.18
CA ILE A 70 13.33 -19.81 9.63
C ILE A 70 13.91 -21.23 9.67
N GLN A 71 15.15 -21.38 9.18
CA GLN A 71 15.87 -22.63 9.28
C GLN A 71 16.68 -22.63 10.56
N THR A 72 16.38 -23.58 11.44
CA THR A 72 17.11 -23.78 12.70
C THR A 72 17.48 -25.25 12.87
N PRO A 73 18.58 -25.54 13.59
CA PRO A 73 18.92 -26.91 13.96
C PRO A 73 17.81 -27.54 14.82
N VAL A 74 17.73 -28.88 14.79
CA VAL A 74 16.68 -29.65 15.52
C VAL A 74 16.82 -29.51 17.04
N ASN A 75 18.05 -29.40 17.54
CA ASN A 75 18.36 -29.19 18.96
C ASN A 75 19.01 -27.81 19.13
N PRO A 76 18.22 -26.74 19.34
CA PRO A 76 18.77 -25.40 19.51
C PRO A 76 19.43 -25.26 20.88
N THR A 77 20.58 -24.60 20.88
CA THR A 77 21.31 -24.14 22.06
C THR A 77 21.02 -22.66 22.34
N ALA A 78 21.46 -22.14 23.48
CA ALA A 78 21.26 -20.72 23.82
C ALA A 78 21.87 -19.76 22.77
N SER A 79 23.01 -20.11 22.17
CA SER A 79 23.61 -19.31 21.09
C SER A 79 22.78 -19.30 19.81
N ASP A 80 21.95 -20.31 19.59
CA ASP A 80 21.08 -20.39 18.41
C ASP A 80 19.89 -19.42 18.51
N GLN A 81 19.51 -19.00 19.72
CA GLN A 81 18.44 -18.03 19.92
C GLN A 81 18.80 -16.65 19.36
N ASP A 82 20.03 -16.18 19.59
CA ASP A 82 20.50 -14.90 19.07
C ASP A 82 20.62 -14.94 17.55
N LEU A 83 21.13 -16.04 17.00
CA LEU A 83 21.20 -16.26 15.55
C LEU A 83 19.79 -16.28 14.94
N GLN A 84 18.83 -16.94 15.59
CA GLN A 84 17.44 -16.99 15.17
C GLN A 84 16.79 -15.61 15.17
N GLN A 85 16.99 -14.81 16.22
CA GLN A 85 16.47 -13.43 16.28
C GLN A 85 17.10 -12.54 15.21
N ALA A 86 18.41 -12.67 14.97
CA ALA A 86 19.10 -11.94 13.91
C ALA A 86 18.55 -12.31 12.52
N GLN A 87 18.34 -13.60 12.24
CA GLN A 87 17.73 -14.05 10.98
C GLN A 87 16.29 -13.57 10.82
N LEU A 88 15.46 -13.70 11.88
CA LEU A 88 14.08 -13.22 11.85
C LEU A 88 14.02 -11.72 11.60
N TRP A 89 14.93 -10.94 12.19
CA TRP A 89 15.00 -9.50 11.96
C TRP A 89 15.24 -9.15 10.49
N GLN A 90 16.18 -9.81 9.82
CA GLN A 90 16.43 -9.59 8.38
C GLN A 90 15.22 -9.97 7.53
N LEU A 91 14.57 -11.10 7.86
CA LEU A 91 13.36 -11.54 7.17
C LEU A 91 12.17 -10.59 7.40
N ALA A 92 12.04 -10.05 8.62
CA ALA A 92 11.03 -9.04 8.94
C ALA A 92 11.24 -7.78 8.13
N GLN A 93 12.48 -7.25 8.06
CA GLN A 93 12.83 -6.10 7.22
C GLN A 93 12.50 -6.33 5.74
N ARG A 94 12.74 -7.55 5.22
CA ARG A 94 12.31 -7.88 3.85
C ARG A 94 10.78 -7.87 3.72
N THR A 95 10.08 -8.36 4.74
CA THR A 95 8.61 -8.49 4.75
C THR A 95 7.93 -7.12 4.76
N THR A 96 8.54 -6.11 5.40
CA THR A 96 8.00 -4.73 5.42
C THR A 96 7.93 -4.09 4.03
N ALA A 97 8.73 -4.55 3.07
CA ALA A 97 8.73 -4.06 1.69
C ALA A 97 7.71 -4.77 0.77
N LEU A 98 7.16 -5.92 1.18
CA LEU A 98 6.21 -6.67 0.35
C LEU A 98 4.91 -5.93 0.01
N PRO A 99 4.32 -5.11 0.91
CA PRO A 99 3.13 -4.32 0.60
C PRO A 99 3.22 -3.47 -0.68
N PHE A 100 4.38 -2.91 -1.01
CA PHE A 100 4.58 -2.09 -2.21
C PHE A 100 4.33 -2.90 -3.48
N GLY A 101 5.04 -4.02 -3.63
CA GLY A 101 4.88 -4.91 -4.76
C GLY A 101 3.48 -5.52 -4.81
N ARG A 102 2.92 -5.86 -3.64
CA ARG A 102 1.55 -6.38 -3.52
C ARG A 102 0.52 -5.38 -4.02
N GLY A 103 0.62 -4.12 -3.62
CA GLY A 103 -0.28 -3.04 -4.04
C GLY A 103 -0.28 -2.84 -5.55
N ALA A 104 0.90 -2.85 -6.17
CA ALA A 104 1.02 -2.79 -7.63
C ALA A 104 0.42 -4.04 -8.31
N PHE A 105 0.68 -5.23 -7.77
CA PHE A 105 0.19 -6.48 -8.32
C PHE A 105 -1.33 -6.64 -8.27
N ILE A 106 -1.99 -6.10 -7.24
CA ILE A 106 -3.45 -6.23 -7.05
C ILE A 106 -4.23 -4.97 -7.40
N LEU A 107 -3.59 -3.94 -7.95
CA LEU A 107 -4.20 -2.66 -8.27
C LEU A 107 -5.49 -2.82 -9.09
N ALA A 108 -6.58 -2.24 -8.62
CA ALA A 108 -7.88 -2.21 -9.30
C ALA A 108 -8.43 -3.59 -9.72
N THR A 109 -8.12 -4.64 -8.97
CA THR A 109 -8.55 -6.03 -9.28
C THR A 109 -9.87 -6.44 -8.66
N THR A 110 -10.42 -5.67 -7.71
CA THR A 110 -11.67 -6.01 -7.01
C THR A 110 -12.69 -4.89 -7.11
N CYS A 111 -13.89 -5.22 -7.60
CA CYS A 111 -15.05 -4.33 -7.51
C CYS A 111 -15.75 -4.62 -6.18
N THR A 112 -15.51 -3.80 -5.15
CA THR A 112 -16.23 -3.96 -3.88
C THR A 112 -17.62 -3.36 -3.99
N LEU A 113 -18.63 -4.07 -3.47
CA LEU A 113 -19.88 -3.41 -3.12
C LEU A 113 -19.59 -2.43 -1.97
N LEU A 114 -20.09 -1.20 -2.11
CA LEU A 114 -19.94 -0.09 -1.15
C LEU A 114 -20.58 -0.35 0.23
N THR A 115 -21.09 -1.56 0.48
CA THR A 115 -21.84 -1.92 1.69
C THR A 115 -20.97 -2.57 2.78
N GLU A 116 -19.75 -2.99 2.47
CA GLU A 116 -18.87 -3.67 3.42
C GLU A 116 -17.63 -2.83 3.76
N ALA A 117 -17.14 -2.99 5.00
CA ALA A 117 -15.87 -2.40 5.43
C ALA A 117 -14.70 -3.08 4.69
N LEU A 118 -13.72 -2.30 4.26
CA LEU A 118 -12.56 -2.84 3.57
C LEU A 118 -11.68 -3.63 4.54
N THR A 119 -11.50 -4.93 4.27
CA THR A 119 -10.62 -5.79 5.05
C THR A 119 -9.16 -5.61 4.65
N VAL A 120 -8.34 -5.12 5.58
CA VAL A 120 -6.89 -5.03 5.44
C VAL A 120 -6.26 -6.33 5.94
N PRO A 121 -5.49 -7.08 5.12
CA PRO A 121 -4.84 -8.30 5.57
C PRO A 121 -3.77 -7.98 6.63
N LYS A 122 -3.61 -8.85 7.63
CA LYS A 122 -2.57 -8.65 8.67
C LYS A 122 -1.17 -8.64 8.06
N LEU A 123 -0.29 -7.78 8.56
CA LEU A 123 1.14 -7.82 8.30
C LEU A 123 1.82 -8.63 9.41
N ILE A 124 2.40 -9.78 9.06
CA ILE A 124 3.01 -10.69 10.02
C ILE A 124 4.53 -10.62 9.88
N LEU A 125 5.21 -10.17 10.94
CA LEU A 125 6.67 -10.11 11.06
C LEU A 125 7.24 -11.25 11.92
N ALA A 126 6.50 -12.36 12.00
CA ALA A 126 6.86 -13.54 12.79
C ALA A 126 7.52 -14.62 11.94
N GLY A 127 8.33 -15.45 12.58
CA GLY A 127 8.93 -16.65 12.03
C GLY A 127 8.13 -17.91 12.36
N ARG A 128 8.23 -18.95 11.55
CA ARG A 128 7.83 -20.31 11.90
C ARG A 128 9.03 -21.26 11.82
N LEU A 129 9.11 -22.19 12.75
CA LEU A 129 10.19 -23.17 12.89
C LEU A 129 9.69 -24.57 12.54
N PRO A 130 9.93 -25.07 11.31
CA PRO A 130 9.44 -26.39 10.90
C PRO A 130 10.02 -27.54 11.72
N SER A 131 11.29 -27.42 12.14
CA SER A 131 12.00 -28.38 13.00
C SER A 131 11.41 -28.50 14.41
N GLN A 132 10.63 -27.50 14.86
CA GLN A 132 10.01 -27.44 16.17
C GLN A 132 8.48 -27.42 16.06
N GLN A 133 7.91 -28.39 15.33
CA GLN A 133 6.45 -28.54 15.17
C GLN A 133 5.73 -27.28 14.65
N ASN A 134 6.40 -26.49 13.78
CA ASN A 134 5.91 -25.19 13.29
C ASN A 134 5.65 -24.15 14.39
N ALA A 135 6.41 -24.18 15.49
CA ALA A 135 6.39 -23.14 16.51
C ALA A 135 6.55 -21.75 15.88
N THR A 136 5.77 -20.78 16.37
CA THR A 136 5.84 -19.38 15.90
C THR A 136 6.74 -18.58 16.82
N VAL A 137 7.65 -17.82 16.22
CA VAL A 137 8.61 -16.96 16.92
C VAL A 137 8.31 -15.52 16.56
N ASN A 138 8.22 -14.66 17.58
CA ASN A 138 8.08 -13.23 17.38
C ASN A 138 9.42 -12.53 17.57
N LEU A 139 9.53 -11.33 16.98
CA LEU A 139 10.64 -10.43 17.26
C LEU A 139 10.63 -10.06 18.74
N ASP A 140 11.81 -10.13 19.36
CA ASP A 140 11.98 -9.66 20.74
C ASP A 140 11.83 -8.13 20.78
N PRO A 141 10.84 -7.58 21.52
CA PRO A 141 10.64 -6.14 21.64
C PRO A 141 11.77 -5.42 22.38
N ASN A 142 12.57 -6.14 23.18
CA ASN A 142 13.64 -5.54 23.99
C ASN A 142 14.94 -5.31 23.20
N VAL A 143 15.14 -6.05 22.11
CA VAL A 143 16.41 -6.03 21.37
C VAL A 143 16.47 -4.86 20.39
N ARG A 144 15.33 -4.39 19.86
CA ARG A 144 15.25 -3.33 18.83
C ARG A 144 13.92 -2.57 18.89
N ASN A 145 13.86 -1.41 18.22
CA ASN A 145 12.61 -0.65 18.08
C ASN A 145 11.63 -1.31 17.10
N VAL A 146 10.92 -2.33 17.58
CA VAL A 146 9.92 -3.08 16.81
C VAL A 146 8.70 -2.22 16.47
N GLN A 147 8.41 -1.20 17.27
CA GLN A 147 7.24 -0.33 17.07
C GLN A 147 7.40 0.55 15.84
N GLU A 148 8.57 1.20 15.69
CA GLU A 148 8.91 1.95 14.47
C GLU A 148 8.98 1.05 13.24
N LEU A 149 9.42 -0.20 13.40
CA LEU A 149 9.43 -1.18 12.31
C LEU A 149 8.02 -1.56 11.84
N LYS A 150 6.96 -1.34 12.63
CA LYS A 150 5.59 -1.76 12.31
C LYS A 150 4.72 -0.66 11.71
N SER A 151 4.82 0.57 12.19
CA SER A 151 3.87 1.66 11.84
C SER A 151 3.82 1.95 10.34
N TRP A 152 4.96 2.26 9.71
CA TRP A 152 5.04 2.55 8.28
C TRP A 152 4.69 1.35 7.39
N PRO A 153 5.17 0.13 7.69
CA PRO A 153 4.79 -1.04 6.91
C PRO A 153 3.30 -1.39 7.02
N GLU A 154 2.67 -1.18 8.18
CA GLU A 154 1.22 -1.32 8.33
C GLU A 154 0.45 -0.27 7.52
N PHE A 155 0.92 0.98 7.53
CA PHE A 155 0.40 2.03 6.67
C PHE A 155 0.46 1.61 5.18
N HIS A 156 1.62 1.16 4.67
CA HIS A 156 1.75 0.69 3.29
C HIS A 156 0.91 -0.55 2.99
N ASN A 157 0.76 -1.43 3.96
CA ASN A 157 -0.09 -2.62 3.87
C ASN A 157 -1.58 -2.24 3.71
N ALA A 158 -2.05 -1.21 4.41
CA ALA A 158 -3.37 -0.64 4.23
C ALA A 158 -3.52 0.06 2.87
N VAL A 159 -2.52 0.85 2.44
CA VAL A 159 -2.51 1.46 1.10
C VAL A 159 -2.66 0.39 0.02
N ALA A 160 -1.88 -0.71 0.10
CA ALA A 160 -1.96 -1.81 -0.83
C ALA A 160 -3.34 -2.49 -0.84
N ALA A 161 -3.98 -2.62 0.33
CA ALA A 161 -5.33 -3.17 0.44
C ALA A 161 -6.38 -2.26 -0.20
N GLY A 162 -6.24 -0.94 -0.05
CA GLY A 162 -7.13 0.04 -0.66
C GLY A 162 -6.92 0.21 -2.17
N LEU A 163 -5.68 0.13 -2.66
CA LEU A 163 -5.36 0.13 -4.10
C LEU A 163 -5.97 -1.07 -4.84
N ARG A 164 -6.29 -2.16 -4.12
CA ARG A 164 -7.00 -3.31 -4.69
C ARG A 164 -8.36 -2.92 -5.28
N LEU A 165 -8.97 -1.86 -4.75
CA LEU A 165 -10.28 -1.39 -5.17
C LEU A 165 -10.20 -0.88 -6.62
N ALA A 166 -11.01 -1.45 -7.50
CA ALA A 166 -11.27 -0.84 -8.78
C ALA A 166 -12.01 0.49 -8.55
N PRO A 167 -11.82 1.51 -9.42
CA PRO A 167 -12.65 2.70 -9.39
C PRO A 167 -14.12 2.25 -9.33
N PRO A 168 -14.83 2.53 -8.23
CA PRO A 168 -16.16 2.02 -8.04
C PRO A 168 -17.02 2.61 -9.15
N GLN A 169 -17.84 1.77 -9.77
CA GLN A 169 -18.79 2.21 -10.80
C GLN A 169 -19.80 3.24 -10.25
N GLY A 170 -19.86 3.42 -8.92
CA GLY A 170 -20.50 4.53 -8.22
C GLY A 170 -19.50 5.37 -7.43
N LYS A 171 -19.80 6.65 -7.19
CA LYS A 171 -18.95 7.53 -6.37
C LYS A 171 -18.90 6.99 -4.93
N MET A 172 -17.70 6.78 -4.39
CA MET A 172 -17.49 6.55 -2.96
C MET A 172 -18.19 7.68 -2.18
N SER A 173 -19.07 7.34 -1.25
CA SER A 173 -19.83 8.36 -0.50
C SER A 173 -18.99 8.90 0.65
N ARG A 174 -19.16 10.19 0.96
CA ARG A 174 -18.60 10.80 2.19
C ARG A 174 -18.98 9.99 3.42
N THR A 175 -20.23 9.51 3.48
CA THR A 175 -20.76 8.68 4.57
C THR A 175 -19.96 7.40 4.79
N TRP A 176 -19.53 6.72 3.72
CA TRP A 176 -18.74 5.48 3.86
C TRP A 176 -17.37 5.77 4.49
N ILE A 177 -16.70 6.85 4.08
CA ILE A 177 -15.39 7.23 4.63
C ILE A 177 -15.52 7.55 6.13
N LEU A 178 -16.57 8.27 6.52
CA LEU A 178 -16.83 8.62 7.92
C LEU A 178 -17.27 7.41 8.75
N TYR A 179 -18.06 6.49 8.19
CA TYR A 179 -18.46 5.26 8.86
C TYR A 179 -17.26 4.34 9.17
N ASN A 180 -16.27 4.30 8.28
CA ASN A 180 -15.05 3.54 8.48
C ASN A 180 -13.99 4.30 9.29
N LYS A 181 -14.26 5.52 9.75
CA LYS A 181 -13.35 6.27 10.62
C LYS A 181 -13.30 5.56 11.98
N PRO A 182 -12.12 5.09 12.44
CA PRO A 182 -11.99 4.52 13.78
C PRO A 182 -12.17 5.60 14.85
N GLU A 183 -12.54 5.18 16.07
CA GLU A 183 -12.66 6.06 17.24
C GLU A 183 -11.30 6.74 17.54
N GLU A 184 -10.25 5.92 17.64
CA GLU A 184 -8.86 6.36 17.78
C GLU A 184 -8.13 6.37 16.43
N PRO A 185 -7.24 7.34 16.17
CA PRO A 185 -6.50 7.40 14.92
C PRO A 185 -5.57 6.18 14.76
N THR A 186 -5.65 5.49 13.62
CA THR A 186 -4.81 4.32 13.33
C THR A 186 -3.99 4.50 12.06
N VAL A 187 -2.80 3.91 12.01
CA VAL A 187 -1.94 3.85 10.82
C VAL A 187 -2.62 3.16 9.64
N VAL A 188 -3.51 2.20 9.93
CA VAL A 188 -4.30 1.48 8.93
C VAL A 188 -5.27 2.44 8.24
N HIS A 189 -6.08 3.19 9.01
CA HIS A 189 -7.01 4.16 8.45
C HIS A 189 -6.30 5.26 7.66
N ALA A 190 -5.15 5.71 8.16
CA ALA A 190 -4.29 6.66 7.46
C ALA A 190 -3.85 6.17 6.07
N GLY A 191 -3.44 4.90 5.97
CA GLY A 191 -3.08 4.29 4.69
C GLY A 191 -4.29 4.13 3.76
N LEU A 192 -5.47 3.83 4.31
CA LEU A 192 -6.72 3.81 3.54
C LEU A 192 -7.04 5.18 2.95
N LEU A 193 -6.93 6.26 3.73
CA LEU A 193 -7.14 7.63 3.23
C LEU A 193 -6.22 7.94 2.03
N LEU A 194 -4.93 7.60 2.12
CA LEU A 194 -4.01 7.78 1.00
C LEU A 194 -4.46 7.01 -0.24
N SER A 195 -4.84 5.73 -0.09
CA SER A 195 -5.28 4.91 -1.23
C SER A 195 -6.54 5.47 -1.91
N LEU A 196 -7.54 5.92 -1.14
CA LEU A 196 -8.74 6.60 -1.66
C LEU A 196 -8.36 7.90 -2.38
N GLY A 197 -7.37 8.62 -1.85
CA GLY A 197 -6.81 9.82 -2.44
C GLY A 197 -6.17 9.57 -3.80
N LEU A 198 -5.41 8.49 -3.94
CA LEU A 198 -4.80 8.04 -5.19
C LEU A 198 -5.85 7.63 -6.23
N HIS A 199 -7.00 7.10 -5.79
CA HIS A 199 -8.16 6.86 -6.64
C HIS A 199 -8.98 8.12 -6.98
N GLY A 200 -8.63 9.29 -6.43
CA GLY A 200 -9.35 10.54 -6.67
C GLY A 200 -10.63 10.72 -5.86
N GLN A 201 -10.84 9.90 -4.83
CA GLN A 201 -12.13 9.79 -4.13
C GLN A 201 -12.26 10.71 -2.91
N LEU A 202 -11.17 11.35 -2.45
CA LEU A 202 -11.24 12.24 -1.29
C LEU A 202 -11.90 13.60 -1.58
N ARG A 203 -12.31 13.87 -2.82
CA ARG A 203 -13.03 15.10 -3.18
C ARG A 203 -14.40 15.25 -2.50
N VAL A 204 -14.94 14.16 -1.97
CA VAL A 204 -16.23 14.14 -1.26
C VAL A 204 -16.13 14.64 0.19
N LEU A 205 -14.91 14.77 0.72
CA LEU A 205 -14.69 15.28 2.08
C LEU A 205 -14.86 16.80 2.09
N THR A 206 -15.54 17.29 3.12
CA THR A 206 -15.67 18.71 3.40
C THR A 206 -14.42 19.22 4.12
N ILE A 207 -14.22 20.54 4.12
CA ILE A 207 -13.15 21.19 4.88
C ILE A 207 -13.24 20.83 6.37
N THR A 208 -14.46 20.75 6.93
CA THR A 208 -14.68 20.36 8.33
C THR A 208 -14.21 18.94 8.62
N ASP A 209 -14.46 17.98 7.72
CA ASP A 209 -13.98 16.60 7.90
C ASP A 209 -12.46 16.55 7.90
N ILE A 210 -11.83 17.32 7.00
CA ILE A 210 -10.38 17.41 6.88
C ILE A 210 -9.78 17.96 8.18
N TYR A 211 -10.36 19.03 8.74
CA TYR A 211 -9.91 19.57 10.03
C TYR A 211 -10.10 18.58 11.19
N GLN A 212 -11.18 17.81 11.22
CA GLN A 212 -11.39 16.78 12.25
C GLN A 212 -10.39 15.63 12.19
N TYR A 213 -9.82 15.35 11.02
CA TYR A 213 -8.71 14.40 10.92
C TYR A 213 -7.40 15.02 11.41
N TYR A 214 -7.14 16.28 11.08
CA TYR A 214 -5.91 16.94 11.50
C TYR A 214 -5.89 17.29 12.99
N SER A 215 -7.04 17.56 13.62
CA SER A 215 -7.13 17.85 15.05
C SER A 215 -6.76 16.65 15.94
N GLN A 216 -6.63 15.45 15.37
CA GLN A 216 -6.18 14.25 16.10
C GLN A 216 -4.65 14.17 16.21
N GLU A 217 -3.90 15.06 15.54
CA GLU A 217 -2.44 15.17 15.58
C GLU A 217 -1.65 13.87 15.29
N HIS A 218 -2.31 12.88 14.69
CA HIS A 218 -1.68 11.61 14.35
C HIS A 218 -0.88 11.75 13.04
N GLU A 219 0.45 11.67 13.14
CA GLU A 219 1.40 11.92 12.04
C GLU A 219 1.06 11.14 10.77
N SER A 220 0.80 9.84 10.88
CA SER A 220 0.49 9.00 9.72
C SER A 220 -0.81 9.45 9.03
N THR A 221 -1.83 9.83 9.81
CA THR A 221 -3.11 10.35 9.27
C THR A 221 -2.88 11.65 8.53
N THR A 222 -2.07 12.55 9.10
CA THR A 222 -1.70 13.82 8.48
C THR A 222 -1.02 13.60 7.13
N VAL A 223 -0.01 12.71 7.07
CA VAL A 223 0.70 12.38 5.82
C VAL A 223 -0.24 11.74 4.81
N GLY A 224 -1.00 10.71 5.21
CA GLY A 224 -1.89 9.98 4.32
C GLY A 224 -2.99 10.86 3.73
N LEU A 225 -3.61 11.71 4.55
CA LEU A 225 -4.65 12.64 4.13
C LEU A 225 -4.09 13.75 3.24
N MET A 226 -2.94 14.35 3.60
CA MET A 226 -2.32 15.43 2.83
C MET A 226 -1.95 14.95 1.41
N LEU A 227 -1.25 13.82 1.31
CA LEU A 227 -0.86 13.24 0.03
C LEU A 227 -2.08 12.77 -0.77
N GLY A 228 -3.06 12.17 -0.09
CA GLY A 228 -4.30 11.71 -0.71
C GLY A 228 -5.12 12.86 -1.32
N LEU A 229 -5.28 13.97 -0.57
CA LEU A 229 -5.96 15.17 -1.07
C LEU A 229 -5.20 15.79 -2.24
N ALA A 230 -3.87 15.88 -2.17
CA ALA A 230 -3.05 16.38 -3.27
C ALA A 230 -3.22 15.53 -4.54
N ALA A 231 -3.21 14.20 -4.42
CA ALA A 231 -3.45 13.29 -5.53
C ALA A 231 -4.88 13.44 -6.09
N SER A 232 -5.87 13.56 -5.21
CA SER A 232 -7.27 13.73 -5.60
C SER A 232 -7.52 15.02 -6.36
N TYR A 233 -6.90 16.14 -5.97
CA TYR A 233 -7.05 17.45 -6.60
C TYR A 233 -5.96 17.78 -7.62
N ARG A 234 -5.19 16.77 -8.08
CA ARG A 234 -4.14 16.97 -9.08
C ARG A 234 -4.72 17.63 -10.34
N GLY A 235 -4.13 18.75 -10.74
CA GLY A 235 -4.51 19.50 -11.95
C GLY A 235 -5.74 20.39 -11.83
N THR A 236 -6.41 20.49 -10.66
CA THR A 236 -7.62 21.33 -10.52
C THR A 236 -7.35 22.75 -10.00
N MET A 237 -6.11 23.07 -9.61
CA MET A 237 -5.68 24.39 -9.09
C MET A 237 -6.63 25.03 -8.05
N GLN A 238 -7.20 24.24 -7.14
CA GLN A 238 -8.14 24.78 -6.16
C GLN A 238 -7.39 25.50 -5.01
N PRO A 239 -7.69 26.80 -4.74
CA PRO A 239 -6.96 27.59 -3.76
C PRO A 239 -7.23 27.15 -2.32
N ALA A 240 -8.44 26.68 -2.00
CA ALA A 240 -8.79 26.25 -0.64
C ALA A 240 -7.96 25.04 -0.17
N ILE A 241 -7.85 24.00 -1.01
CA ILE A 241 -7.04 22.81 -0.71
C ILE A 241 -5.54 23.14 -0.69
N SER A 242 -5.11 24.05 -1.57
CA SER A 242 -3.71 24.50 -1.61
C SER A 242 -3.32 25.25 -0.33
N LYS A 243 -4.21 26.09 0.20
CA LYS A 243 -4.03 26.77 1.49
C LYS A 243 -4.00 25.79 2.66
N VAL A 244 -4.95 24.87 2.73
CA VAL A 244 -4.99 23.83 3.78
C VAL A 244 -3.68 23.05 3.79
N ARG A 245 -3.23 22.54 2.64
CA ARG A 245 -1.94 21.82 2.53
C ARG A 245 -0.75 22.68 2.96
N ASN A 246 -0.68 23.94 2.54
CA ASN A 246 0.44 24.83 2.89
C ASN A 246 0.47 25.14 4.40
N ILE A 247 -0.69 25.32 5.04
CA ILE A 247 -0.78 25.53 6.48
C ILE A 247 -0.27 24.28 7.22
N PHE A 248 -0.71 23.09 6.83
CA PHE A 248 -0.26 21.86 7.48
C PHE A 248 1.21 21.54 7.22
N PHE A 249 1.72 21.83 6.02
CA PHE A 249 3.15 21.78 5.74
C PHE A 249 3.91 22.76 6.65
N SER A 250 3.46 24.01 6.78
CA SER A 250 4.09 24.99 7.66
C SER A 250 4.08 24.57 9.14
N ILE A 251 2.99 23.96 9.63
CA ILE A 251 2.85 23.47 11.01
C ILE A 251 3.74 22.25 11.23
N ALA A 252 3.74 21.28 10.32
CA ALA A 252 4.60 20.10 10.42
C ALA A 252 6.10 20.47 10.41
N TYR A 253 6.48 21.45 9.59
CA TYR A 253 7.86 21.95 9.54
C TYR A 253 8.25 22.74 10.79
N SER A 254 7.31 23.43 11.44
CA SER A 254 7.60 24.14 12.69
C SER A 254 7.72 23.18 13.87
N VAL A 255 6.89 22.12 13.96
CA VAL A 255 7.02 21.08 15.00
C VAL A 255 8.33 20.28 14.85
N LEU A 256 8.75 19.96 13.62
CA LEU A 256 9.98 19.21 13.37
C LEU A 256 11.27 20.01 13.61
N PHE A 257 11.23 21.35 13.56
CA PHE A 257 12.41 22.20 13.82
C PHE A 257 12.45 22.82 15.23
N PHE A 258 11.34 22.84 15.98
CA PHE A 258 11.30 23.44 17.34
C PHE A 258 11.29 22.45 18.49
N SER A 259 11.33 21.13 18.24
CA SER A 259 11.54 20.14 19.31
C SER A 259 13.02 19.74 19.36
N PRO A 260 13.89 20.41 20.15
CA PRO A 260 15.23 19.90 20.38
C PRO A 260 15.11 18.50 21.01
N PRO A 261 15.95 17.53 20.64
CA PRO A 261 16.01 16.28 21.38
C PRO A 261 16.40 16.61 22.81
N SER A 262 15.55 16.30 23.77
CA SER A 262 15.90 16.26 25.19
C SER A 262 16.88 15.10 25.38
N VAL A 263 18.13 15.39 25.03
CA VAL A 263 19.30 14.61 25.39
C VAL A 263 19.43 14.71 26.91
N ASN A 264 18.84 13.75 27.60
CA ASN A 264 19.09 13.54 29.02
C ASN A 264 20.45 12.85 29.14
N ILE A 265 21.53 13.62 29.05
CA ILE A 265 22.85 13.18 29.54
C ILE A 265 22.78 13.36 31.05
N ASN A 266 22.45 12.29 31.76
CA ASN A 266 22.85 12.16 33.14
C ASN A 266 24.26 11.55 33.13
N CYS A 267 25.24 12.42 33.41
CA CYS A 267 26.50 12.05 34.05
C CYS A 267 26.22 11.53 35.46
#